data_AF-A0A7W4NQD4-F1
#
_entry.id   AF-A0A7W4NQD4-F1
#
_cell.length_a   1.000
_cell.length_b   1.000
_cell.length_c   1.000
_cell.angle_alpha   90.00
_cell.angle_beta   90.00
_cell.angle_gamma   90.00
#
_symmetry.space_group_name_H-M   'P 1'
#
loop_
_entity.id
_entity.type
_entity.pdbx_description
1 polymer ?
#
loop_
_entity_poly.entity_id
_entity_poly.type
_entity_poly.pdbx_seq_one_letter_code
_entity_poly.pdbx_strand_id
1 'polypeptide(L)'
;MADLTPEEVARLRRLDPAGVHAALIAAGDLSISAPLPKRVGDLRPADNAIDAVMWARKCDYNQSLGWLHENLGDDRTHERNVGKGEMSRDLFGSEAVINKLVKQQMDALGCSEARLTLMFKQADETIQANAETDTVTESDLENAASDREDKPGKMKTKFGYLVGKRTENGEKREKFFNTKDIQNSVGLLRKKNSEGMNVLITPMDNHAFYVLIDDARPITGSDTELPVKSWIEAGYKPCLALQTSWNSHQIIFRVPKEPFRRQGVTSGTDDQMFDRRGLNQFFTDLNQKHGDPRISGLRHGIRLAGYRNMKPKHARDVEGKAWSVEFPFIEITHAESVFCEKTMRDALKFCASDVVGNIEARRDAIAQHMAERASRDPDQPPPRTVLPPRGGVPPVKTMVASGPAPSPPSRAITSAPVERPGCASDQPAPRATLPPRGGVLPARNMVSPARPTPLERQIASSDRSYARHQAENAQKTAEKPQCR
;
A
#
# COMPACT_ATOMS: atom_id res chain seq x y z
N MET A 1 -3.29 12.20 -33.08
CA MET A 1 -2.89 12.81 -31.80
C MET A 1 -1.77 13.78 -32.13
N ALA A 2 -1.72 14.95 -31.48
CA ALA A 2 -0.52 15.78 -31.57
C ALA A 2 0.68 14.95 -31.11
N ASP A 3 1.79 14.98 -31.84
CA ASP A 3 2.98 14.23 -31.46
C ASP A 3 3.45 14.72 -30.10
N LEU A 4 3.33 13.86 -29.07
CA LEU A 4 3.84 14.16 -27.73
C LEU A 4 5.33 14.42 -27.82
N THR A 5 5.81 15.44 -27.10
CA THR A 5 7.24 15.77 -27.11
C THR A 5 8.05 14.62 -26.48
N PRO A 6 9.32 14.44 -26.86
CA PRO A 6 10.19 13.44 -26.23
C PRO A 6 10.31 13.61 -24.70
N GLU A 7 10.24 14.85 -24.23
CA GLU A 7 10.23 15.20 -22.81
C GLU A 7 8.97 14.68 -22.11
N GLU A 8 7.80 14.89 -22.72
CA GLU A 8 6.52 14.40 -22.21
C GLU A 8 6.46 12.86 -22.21
N VAL A 9 7.01 12.22 -23.23
CA VAL A 9 7.16 10.75 -23.25
C VAL A 9 8.05 10.27 -22.11
N ALA A 10 9.18 10.94 -21.85
CA ALA A 10 10.07 10.61 -20.74
C ALA A 10 9.40 10.85 -19.38
N ARG A 11 8.53 11.87 -19.28
CA ARG A 11 7.69 12.16 -18.12
C ARG A 11 6.74 11.00 -17.83
N LEU A 12 5.94 10.61 -18.81
CA LEU A 12 4.93 9.56 -18.70
C LEU A 12 5.54 8.21 -18.32
N ARG A 13 6.73 7.87 -18.85
CA ARG A 13 7.45 6.64 -18.47
C ARG A 13 7.76 6.55 -16.97
N ARG A 14 7.97 7.69 -16.31
CA ARG A 14 8.42 7.81 -14.92
C ARG A 14 7.29 8.01 -13.92
N LEU A 15 6.03 7.95 -14.36
CA LEU A 15 4.87 8.01 -13.47
C LEU A 15 4.92 6.89 -12.43
N ASP A 16 4.34 7.16 -11.26
CA ASP A 16 4.26 6.19 -10.17
C ASP A 16 3.48 4.92 -10.59
N PRO A 17 4.10 3.73 -10.55
CA PRO A 17 3.44 2.47 -10.89
C PRO A 17 2.15 2.22 -10.07
N ALA A 18 2.10 2.64 -8.80
CA ALA A 18 0.87 2.50 -8.01
C ALA A 18 -0.25 3.42 -8.51
N GLY A 19 0.09 4.63 -8.96
CA GLY A 19 -0.85 5.56 -9.57
C GLY A 19 -1.42 5.02 -10.87
N VAL A 20 -0.54 4.49 -11.73
CA VAL A 20 -0.94 3.83 -12.97
C VAL A 20 -1.84 2.62 -12.69
N HIS A 21 -1.49 1.79 -11.71
CA HIS A 21 -2.31 0.65 -11.29
C HIS A 21 -3.68 1.09 -10.79
N ALA A 22 -3.74 2.09 -9.90
CA ALA A 22 -4.99 2.61 -9.38
C ALA A 22 -5.87 3.21 -10.49
N ALA A 23 -5.28 3.94 -11.43
CA ALA A 23 -5.98 4.50 -12.58
C ALA A 23 -6.52 3.40 -13.52
N LEU A 24 -5.75 2.33 -13.76
CA LEU A 24 -6.21 1.17 -14.54
C LEU A 24 -7.37 0.43 -13.86
N ILE A 25 -7.35 0.32 -12.53
CA ILE A 25 -8.47 -0.26 -11.76
C ILE A 25 -9.71 0.64 -11.87
N ALA A 26 -9.54 1.95 -11.70
CA ALA A 26 -10.63 2.91 -11.80
C ALA A 26 -11.27 2.94 -13.20
N ALA A 27 -10.46 2.75 -14.25
CA ALA A 27 -10.94 2.64 -15.63
C ALA A 27 -11.62 1.28 -15.94
N GLY A 28 -11.55 0.30 -15.02
CA GLY A 28 -12.05 -1.06 -15.25
C GLY A 28 -11.16 -1.91 -16.17
N ASP A 29 -9.98 -1.40 -16.55
CA ASP A 29 -9.01 -2.10 -17.39
C ASP A 29 -8.25 -3.20 -16.63
N LEU A 30 -8.24 -3.14 -15.28
CA LEU A 30 -7.58 -4.11 -14.44
C LEU A 30 -8.42 -4.48 -13.21
N SER A 31 -8.44 -5.76 -12.85
CA SER A 31 -9.01 -6.19 -11.56
C SER A 31 -8.13 -5.69 -10.41
N ILE A 32 -8.73 -5.18 -9.35
CA ILE A 32 -8.03 -4.78 -8.12
C ILE A 32 -7.10 -5.87 -7.56
N SER A 33 -7.44 -7.13 -7.76
CA SER A 33 -6.67 -8.24 -7.22
C SER A 33 -5.57 -8.73 -8.17
N ALA A 34 -5.49 -8.18 -9.38
CA ALA A 34 -4.50 -8.53 -10.38
C ALA A 34 -3.15 -7.92 -10.01
N PRO A 35 -2.10 -8.72 -9.84
CA PRO A 35 -0.76 -8.18 -9.66
C PRO A 35 -0.32 -7.50 -10.96
N LEU A 36 0.35 -6.35 -10.84
CA LEU A 36 1.16 -5.88 -11.96
C LEU A 36 2.26 -6.93 -12.23
N PRO A 37 2.50 -7.33 -13.50
CA PRO A 37 3.53 -8.31 -13.78
C PRO A 37 4.88 -7.79 -13.29
N LYS A 38 5.66 -8.68 -12.68
CA LYS A 38 7.02 -8.32 -12.23
C LYS A 38 7.94 -8.01 -13.43
N ARG A 39 7.62 -8.48 -14.65
CA ARG A 39 8.35 -8.27 -15.92
C ARG A 39 7.43 -8.32 -17.15
N VAL A 40 7.74 -7.52 -18.16
CA VAL A 40 7.23 -7.54 -19.55
C VAL A 40 8.46 -7.30 -20.43
N GLY A 41 8.99 -8.35 -21.05
CA GLY A 41 10.29 -8.29 -21.75
C GLY A 41 11.46 -8.06 -20.78
N ASP A 42 12.42 -7.22 -21.17
CA ASP A 42 13.59 -6.85 -20.37
C ASP A 42 13.30 -5.77 -19.32
N LEU A 43 12.10 -5.18 -19.35
CA LEU A 43 11.65 -4.13 -18.44
C LEU A 43 10.64 -4.69 -17.43
N ARG A 44 10.58 -4.08 -16.25
CA ARG A 44 9.52 -4.37 -15.28
C ARG A 44 8.35 -3.41 -15.55
N PRO A 45 7.10 -3.87 -15.69
CA PRO A 45 5.92 -2.99 -15.73
C PRO A 45 5.82 -2.10 -14.49
N ALA A 46 6.33 -2.59 -13.36
CA ALA A 46 6.52 -1.80 -12.14
C ALA A 46 7.64 -0.74 -12.23
N ASP A 47 8.40 -0.68 -13.32
CA ASP A 47 9.45 0.32 -13.58
C ASP A 47 9.08 1.25 -14.75
N ASN A 48 8.04 0.95 -15.54
CA ASN A 48 7.62 1.75 -16.68
C ASN A 48 6.09 1.77 -16.83
N ALA A 49 5.49 2.93 -16.58
CA ALA A 49 4.06 3.18 -16.67
C ALA A 49 3.46 2.80 -18.04
N ILE A 50 4.21 3.03 -19.13
CA ILE A 50 3.76 2.73 -20.50
C ILE A 50 3.50 1.24 -20.65
N ASP A 51 4.44 0.41 -20.19
CA ASP A 51 4.35 -1.04 -20.34
C ASP A 51 3.22 -1.62 -19.49
N ALA A 52 2.97 -1.03 -18.31
CA ALA A 52 1.83 -1.40 -17.47
C ALA A 52 0.49 -1.18 -18.19
N VAL A 53 0.32 -0.03 -18.86
CA VAL A 53 -0.90 0.30 -19.61
C VAL A 53 -1.03 -0.58 -20.86
N MET A 54 0.05 -0.76 -21.62
CA MET A 54 0.05 -1.67 -22.79
C MET A 54 -0.37 -3.08 -22.39
N TRP A 55 0.15 -3.59 -21.28
CA TRP A 55 -0.19 -4.91 -20.77
C TRP A 55 -1.65 -5.01 -20.34
N ALA A 56 -2.13 -4.07 -19.51
CA ALA A 56 -3.48 -4.11 -18.96
C ALA A 56 -4.54 -3.94 -20.05
N ARG A 57 -4.35 -2.97 -20.95
CA ARG A 57 -5.33 -2.62 -21.99
C ARG A 57 -5.15 -3.38 -23.30
N LYS A 58 -4.08 -4.19 -23.42
CA LYS A 58 -3.69 -4.89 -24.66
C LYS A 58 -3.60 -3.93 -25.85
N CYS A 59 -3.03 -2.75 -25.62
CA CYS A 59 -2.93 -1.66 -26.60
C CYS A 59 -1.50 -1.44 -27.07
N ASP A 60 -1.34 -0.68 -28.16
CA ASP A 60 -0.02 -0.30 -28.66
C ASP A 60 0.61 0.87 -27.86
N TYR A 61 1.86 1.19 -28.19
CA TYR A 61 2.65 2.23 -27.53
C TYR A 61 2.05 3.64 -27.63
N ASN A 62 1.43 3.98 -28.76
CA ASN A 62 0.85 5.31 -28.94
C ASN A 62 -0.49 5.42 -28.21
N GLN A 63 -1.26 4.33 -28.20
CA GLN A 63 -2.50 4.23 -27.44
C GLN A 63 -2.25 4.29 -25.93
N SER A 64 -1.18 3.65 -25.43
CA SER A 64 -0.82 3.72 -24.01
C SER A 64 -0.33 5.11 -23.60
N LEU A 65 0.46 5.77 -24.44
CA LEU A 65 0.86 7.17 -24.23
C LEU A 65 -0.35 8.12 -24.19
N GLY A 66 -1.26 7.99 -25.14
CA GLY A 66 -2.50 8.78 -25.17
C GLY A 66 -3.31 8.60 -23.90
N TRP A 67 -3.50 7.36 -23.45
CA TRP A 67 -4.23 7.07 -22.22
C TRP A 67 -3.52 7.64 -20.97
N LEU A 68 -2.20 7.48 -20.85
CA LEU A 68 -1.45 8.03 -19.72
C LEU A 68 -1.52 9.55 -19.69
N HIS A 69 -1.43 10.20 -20.85
CA HIS A 69 -1.56 11.65 -20.95
C HIS A 69 -2.98 12.12 -20.57
N GLU A 70 -4.02 11.42 -21.01
CA GLU A 70 -5.42 11.74 -20.70
C GLU A 70 -5.76 11.55 -19.21
N ASN A 71 -5.24 10.50 -18.58
CA ASN A 71 -5.64 10.13 -17.21
C ASN A 71 -4.66 10.63 -16.13
N LEU A 72 -3.38 10.84 -16.49
CA LEU A 72 -2.28 11.21 -15.58
C LEU A 72 -1.45 12.38 -16.14
N GLY A 73 -2.03 13.20 -17.02
CA GLY A 73 -1.43 14.41 -17.57
C GLY A 73 -0.91 15.36 -16.47
N ASP A 74 -1.74 15.59 -15.46
CA ASP A 74 -1.43 16.49 -14.34
C ASP A 74 -0.59 15.83 -13.23
N ASP A 75 -0.27 14.53 -13.35
CA ASP A 75 0.46 13.81 -12.31
C ASP A 75 1.96 14.19 -12.29
N ARG A 76 2.36 14.82 -11.19
CA ARG A 76 3.74 15.29 -10.94
C ARG A 76 4.62 14.28 -10.20
N THR A 77 4.18 13.04 -9.99
CA THR A 77 4.99 11.99 -9.33
C THR A 77 6.32 11.74 -10.04
N HIS A 78 6.36 11.93 -11.36
CA HIS A 78 7.57 11.79 -12.16
C HIS A 78 8.71 12.74 -11.72
N GLU A 79 8.40 13.96 -11.26
CA GLU A 79 9.40 14.95 -10.79
C GLU A 79 10.11 14.43 -9.53
N ARG A 80 9.38 13.62 -8.76
CA ARG A 80 9.79 13.11 -7.45
C ARG A 80 10.55 11.79 -7.54
N ASN A 81 10.38 11.06 -8.63
CA ASN A 81 11.12 9.84 -8.94
C ASN A 81 12.55 10.11 -9.45
N VAL A 82 12.95 11.37 -9.63
CA VAL A 82 14.33 11.77 -9.93
C VAL A 82 15.13 11.80 -8.63
N GLY A 83 15.62 10.64 -8.18
CA GLY A 83 16.53 10.57 -7.05
C GLY A 83 17.73 11.51 -7.26
N LYS A 84 18.14 12.23 -6.21
CA LYS A 84 19.40 12.97 -6.24
C LYS A 84 20.55 12.02 -6.59
N GLY A 85 21.56 12.55 -7.27
CA GLY A 85 22.69 11.79 -7.83
C GLY A 85 23.20 10.68 -6.91
N GLU A 86 23.57 9.56 -7.52
CA GLU A 86 24.09 8.40 -6.81
C GLU A 86 25.29 8.80 -5.95
N MET A 87 25.23 8.51 -4.65
CA MET A 87 26.41 8.71 -3.82
C MET A 87 27.50 7.75 -4.32
N SER A 88 28.50 8.30 -4.98
CA SER A 88 29.70 7.58 -5.44
C SER A 88 30.58 7.28 -4.23
N ARG A 89 30.15 6.34 -3.40
CA ARG A 89 31.01 5.67 -2.43
C ARG A 89 30.75 4.19 -2.48
N ASP A 90 31.78 3.41 -2.25
CA ASP A 90 31.62 1.97 -2.09
C ASP A 90 30.74 1.69 -0.87
N LEU A 91 29.74 0.85 -1.08
CA LEU A 91 28.85 0.40 -0.02
C LEU A 91 29.53 -0.71 0.78
N PHE A 92 29.41 -0.66 2.10
CA PHE A 92 29.75 -1.82 2.91
C PHE A 92 28.79 -2.98 2.59
N GLY A 93 29.23 -4.23 2.74
CA GLY A 93 28.39 -5.40 2.45
C GLY A 93 27.05 -5.39 3.20
N SER A 94 27.04 -4.90 4.45
CA SER A 94 25.80 -4.73 5.23
C SER A 94 24.89 -3.61 4.69
N GLU A 95 25.46 -2.53 4.15
CA GLU A 95 24.68 -1.46 3.50
C GLU A 95 24.07 -1.95 2.19
N ALA A 96 24.78 -2.78 1.42
CA ALA A 96 24.23 -3.41 0.21
C ALA A 96 23.02 -4.30 0.53
N VAL A 97 23.07 -5.06 1.62
CA VAL A 97 21.93 -5.86 2.11
C VAL A 97 20.76 -4.96 2.51
N ILE A 98 21.01 -3.90 3.28
CA ILE A 98 19.96 -2.94 3.67
C ILE A 98 19.36 -2.28 2.43
N ASN A 99 20.17 -1.87 1.45
CA ASN A 99 19.69 -1.27 0.20
C ASN A 99 18.76 -2.21 -0.57
N LYS A 100 19.07 -3.51 -0.60
CA LYS A 100 18.21 -4.53 -1.21
C LYS A 100 16.88 -4.65 -0.46
N LEU A 101 16.91 -4.66 0.88
CA LEU A 101 15.71 -4.75 1.71
C LEU A 101 14.84 -3.48 1.61
N VAL A 102 15.44 -2.30 1.63
CA VAL A 102 14.75 -1.02 1.40
C VAL A 102 14.04 -1.06 0.05
N LYS A 103 14.74 -1.46 -1.02
CA LYS A 103 14.13 -1.58 -2.34
C LYS A 103 12.97 -2.57 -2.34
N GLN A 104 13.16 -3.76 -1.78
CA GLN A 104 12.12 -4.78 -1.72
C GLN A 104 10.88 -4.29 -0.96
N GLN A 105 11.08 -3.58 0.15
CA GLN A 105 9.99 -3.01 0.95
C GLN A 105 9.25 -1.89 0.20
N MET A 106 9.99 -0.97 -0.42
CA MET A 106 9.40 0.12 -1.21
C MET A 106 8.66 -0.40 -2.45
N ASP A 107 9.23 -1.37 -3.17
CA ASP A 107 8.58 -2.02 -4.32
C ASP A 107 7.25 -2.71 -3.90
N ALA A 108 7.25 -3.35 -2.74
CA ALA A 108 6.07 -4.04 -2.18
C ALA A 108 4.96 -3.06 -1.76
N LEU A 109 5.33 -1.96 -1.09
CA LEU A 109 4.41 -0.86 -0.81
C LEU A 109 3.94 -0.17 -2.10
N GLY A 110 4.81 -0.13 -3.10
CA GLY A 110 4.62 0.54 -4.39
C GLY A 110 4.39 2.04 -4.27
N CYS A 111 4.79 2.69 -3.18
CA CYS A 111 4.76 4.15 -3.10
C CYS A 111 6.00 4.76 -3.75
N SER A 112 5.82 5.84 -4.49
CA SER A 112 6.93 6.65 -5.01
C SER A 112 7.73 7.34 -3.90
N GLU A 113 7.06 7.76 -2.82
CA GLU A 113 7.66 8.52 -1.73
C GLU A 113 7.25 8.01 -0.35
N ALA A 114 8.13 8.22 0.63
CA ALA A 114 7.86 7.99 2.03
C ALA A 114 8.47 9.09 2.91
N ARG A 115 7.83 9.33 4.04
CA ARG A 115 8.40 10.09 5.15
C ARG A 115 9.31 9.17 5.97
N LEU A 116 10.52 9.62 6.27
CA LEU A 116 11.45 8.93 7.17
C LEU A 116 11.33 9.47 8.59
N THR A 117 11.15 8.57 9.56
CA THR A 117 11.04 8.89 10.98
C THR A 117 12.10 8.13 11.77
N LEU A 118 12.86 8.85 12.61
CA LEU A 118 13.75 8.30 13.62
C LEU A 118 13.08 8.40 14.99
N MET A 119 12.58 7.29 15.51
CA MET A 119 11.85 7.25 16.78
C MET A 119 12.79 6.88 17.94
N PHE A 120 12.68 7.58 19.06
CA PHE A 120 13.51 7.27 20.23
C PHE A 120 13.21 5.88 20.80
N LYS A 121 14.23 5.24 21.39
CA LYS A 121 14.11 3.95 22.07
C LYS A 121 13.02 3.91 23.16
N GLN A 122 12.88 5.03 23.87
CA GLN A 122 11.99 5.18 25.02
C GLN A 122 10.60 5.73 24.66
N ALA A 123 10.37 6.07 23.38
CA ALA A 123 9.06 6.56 22.96
C ALA A 123 8.04 5.42 22.99
N ASP A 124 6.93 5.65 23.70
CA ASP A 124 5.78 4.75 23.72
C ASP A 124 4.91 4.98 22.47
N GLU A 125 4.27 3.92 21.94
CA GLU A 125 3.41 3.99 20.73
C GLU A 125 2.21 4.91 20.94
N THR A 126 1.73 5.04 22.18
CA THR A 126 0.62 5.93 22.60
C THR A 126 0.90 7.41 22.36
N ILE A 127 2.18 7.80 22.22
CA ILE A 127 2.60 9.19 22.03
C ILE A 127 2.50 9.61 20.54
N GLN A 128 2.36 8.67 19.58
CA GLN A 128 2.31 8.98 18.13
C GLN A 128 1.12 9.83 17.70
N ALA A 129 -0.05 9.66 18.33
CA ALA A 129 -1.27 10.33 17.89
C ALA A 129 -1.24 11.85 18.18
N ASN A 130 -0.46 12.29 19.17
CA ASN A 130 -0.45 13.67 19.68
C ASN A 130 0.96 14.30 19.78
N ALA A 131 2.03 13.61 19.39
CA ALA A 131 3.39 14.13 19.53
C ALA A 131 3.73 15.20 18.51
N GLU A 132 4.22 16.34 19.00
CA GLU A 132 4.99 17.26 18.20
C GLU A 132 6.27 16.57 17.71
N THR A 133 6.44 16.55 16.39
CA THR A 133 7.68 16.16 15.73
C THR A 133 8.48 17.41 15.42
N ASP A 134 9.70 17.50 15.96
CA ASP A 134 10.57 18.64 15.72
C ASP A 134 11.14 18.65 14.29
N THR A 135 11.26 19.85 13.73
CA THR A 135 12.08 20.15 12.55
C THR A 135 13.55 20.06 12.94
N VAL A 136 14.38 19.40 12.14
CA VAL A 136 15.78 19.16 12.49
C VAL A 136 16.67 19.79 11.42
N THR A 137 17.63 20.62 11.81
CA THR A 137 18.70 21.08 10.92
C THR A 137 19.74 19.98 10.74
N GLU A 138 20.58 20.02 9.69
CA GLU A 138 21.65 19.01 9.50
C GLU A 138 22.62 18.97 10.69
N SER A 139 22.91 20.11 11.31
CA SER A 139 23.68 20.21 12.56
C SER A 139 22.98 19.54 13.74
N ASP A 140 21.64 19.63 13.83
CA ASP A 140 20.88 18.99 14.92
C ASP A 140 20.80 17.47 14.74
N LEU A 141 20.79 16.96 13.50
CA LEU A 141 20.91 15.52 13.22
C LEU A 141 22.27 14.97 13.69
N GLU A 142 23.34 15.77 13.59
CA GLU A 142 24.67 15.41 14.08
C GLU A 142 24.75 15.49 15.62
N ASN A 143 24.10 16.49 16.23
CA ASN A 143 24.09 16.74 17.67
C ASN A 143 23.03 15.96 18.48
N ALA A 144 22.03 15.35 17.83
CA ALA A 144 20.97 14.59 18.50
C ALA A 144 21.47 13.35 19.29
N ALA A 145 22.76 13.01 19.18
CA ALA A 145 23.43 11.98 19.98
C ALA A 145 24.26 12.56 21.15
N SER A 146 24.59 13.86 21.12
CA SER A 146 25.47 14.53 22.10
C SER A 146 24.71 15.32 23.17
N ASP A 147 23.41 15.57 23.00
CA ASP A 147 22.58 16.23 24.04
C ASP A 147 22.26 15.26 25.18
N ARG A 148 23.29 14.96 25.99
CA ARG A 148 23.19 14.19 27.24
C ARG A 148 22.80 15.06 28.45
N GLU A 149 22.51 16.35 28.28
CA GLU A 149 22.27 17.25 29.42
C GLU A 149 21.02 18.14 29.30
N ASP A 150 20.02 17.75 28.50
CA ASP A 150 18.73 18.42 28.60
C ASP A 150 17.93 17.89 29.81
N LYS A 151 17.59 18.82 30.71
CA LYS A 151 16.94 18.55 32.01
C LYS A 151 15.75 17.57 31.85
N PRO A 152 15.61 16.55 32.73
CA PRO A 152 14.66 15.43 32.59
C PRO A 152 13.16 15.79 32.54
N GLY A 153 12.81 17.07 32.66
CA GLY A 153 11.44 17.58 32.55
C GLY A 153 10.94 17.80 31.11
N LYS A 154 11.82 18.04 30.12
CA LYS A 154 11.38 18.42 28.75
C LYS A 154 11.35 17.28 27.72
N MET A 155 11.96 16.12 28.01
CA MET A 155 11.99 14.97 27.08
C MET A 155 10.67 14.20 27.01
N LYS A 156 9.76 14.36 27.97
CA LYS A 156 8.55 13.52 28.11
C LYS A 156 7.54 13.64 26.95
N THR A 157 7.74 14.56 26.00
CA THR A 157 6.81 14.80 24.89
C THR A 157 7.37 14.52 23.49
N LYS A 158 8.67 14.24 23.31
CA LYS A 158 9.25 14.08 21.97
C LYS A 158 9.25 12.61 21.53
N PHE A 159 8.53 12.32 20.44
CA PHE A 159 8.43 10.97 19.86
C PHE A 159 9.65 10.57 19.03
N GLY A 160 10.25 11.52 18.35
CA GLY A 160 11.35 11.29 17.41
C GLY A 160 11.53 12.45 16.43
N TYR A 161 12.33 12.21 15.41
CA TYR A 161 12.70 13.18 14.39
C TYR A 161 12.16 12.80 13.02
N LEU A 162 11.67 13.79 12.27
CA LEU A 162 11.36 13.64 10.86
C LEU A 162 12.57 14.08 10.04
N VAL A 163 13.24 13.11 9.40
CA VAL A 163 14.54 13.34 8.73
C VAL A 163 14.45 14.41 7.62
N GLY A 164 13.29 14.50 6.97
CA GLY A 164 13.04 15.45 5.88
C GLY A 164 12.49 16.81 6.30
N LYS A 165 12.16 17.01 7.57
CA LYS A 165 11.47 18.23 8.03
C LYS A 165 12.49 19.29 8.46
N ARG A 166 12.55 20.40 7.72
CA ARG A 166 13.46 21.52 7.94
C ARG A 166 12.70 22.84 8.05
N THR A 167 13.29 23.82 8.70
CA THR A 167 12.80 25.20 8.71
C THR A 167 13.73 26.02 7.83
N GLU A 168 13.22 26.50 6.69
CA GLU A 168 13.97 27.33 5.74
C GLU A 168 13.28 28.70 5.66
N ASN A 169 14.00 29.78 5.97
CA ASN A 169 13.47 31.15 5.98
C ASN A 169 12.20 31.33 6.86
N GLY A 170 12.08 30.56 7.95
CA GLY A 170 10.90 30.57 8.81
C GLY A 170 9.72 29.72 8.30
N GLU A 171 9.81 29.16 7.09
CA GLU A 171 8.81 28.23 6.55
C GLU A 171 9.20 26.78 6.88
N LYS A 172 8.25 26.00 7.41
CA LYS A 172 8.43 24.56 7.61
C LYS A 172 8.29 23.86 6.26
N ARG A 173 9.37 23.24 5.78
CA ARG A 173 9.38 22.41 4.58
C ARG A 173 9.64 20.96 4.95
N GLU A 174 8.93 20.06 4.28
CA GLU A 174 9.14 18.62 4.45
C GLU A 174 9.57 18.01 3.12
N LYS A 175 10.72 17.35 3.12
CA LYS A 175 11.17 16.49 2.04
C LYS A 175 10.64 15.08 2.26
N PHE A 176 9.95 14.53 1.26
CA PHE A 176 9.70 13.09 1.18
C PHE A 176 10.83 12.39 0.41
N PHE A 177 11.03 11.12 0.71
CA PHE A 177 12.15 10.33 0.22
C PHE A 177 11.65 9.24 -0.71
N ASN A 178 12.15 9.21 -1.94
CA ASN A 178 11.97 8.06 -2.82
C ASN A 178 12.93 6.93 -2.44
N THR A 179 12.80 5.77 -3.09
CA THR A 179 13.64 4.59 -2.81
C THR A 179 15.14 4.89 -2.87
N LYS A 180 15.60 5.66 -3.86
CA LYS A 180 17.02 6.00 -4.02
C LYS A 180 17.49 6.96 -2.93
N ASP A 181 16.67 7.93 -2.54
CA ASP A 181 16.96 8.82 -1.42
C ASP A 181 17.11 8.04 -0.11
N ILE A 182 16.26 7.04 0.15
CA ILE A 182 16.36 6.19 1.36
C ILE A 182 17.63 5.34 1.30
N GLN A 183 17.94 4.73 0.16
CA GLN A 183 19.17 3.94 -0.05
C GLN A 183 20.43 4.78 0.16
N ASN A 184 20.46 5.99 -0.39
CA ASN A 184 21.53 6.97 -0.14
C ASN A 184 21.63 7.31 1.37
N SER A 185 20.51 7.31 2.09
CA SER A 185 20.49 7.63 3.53
C SER A 185 20.93 6.48 4.45
N VAL A 186 21.19 5.27 3.94
CA VAL A 186 21.44 4.07 4.77
C VAL A 186 22.60 4.26 5.75
N GLY A 187 23.68 4.94 5.36
CA GLY A 187 24.82 5.19 6.25
C GLY A 187 24.41 5.98 7.50
N LEU A 188 23.65 7.08 7.31
CA LEU A 188 23.10 7.89 8.39
C LEU A 188 22.12 7.09 9.23
N LEU A 189 21.15 6.43 8.60
CA LEU A 189 20.11 5.66 9.29
C LEU A 189 20.71 4.54 10.14
N ARG A 190 21.76 3.87 9.65
CA ARG A 190 22.48 2.82 10.38
C ARG A 190 23.20 3.38 11.60
N LYS A 191 23.88 4.51 11.46
CA LYS A 191 24.49 5.23 12.60
C LYS A 191 23.42 5.54 13.65
N LYS A 192 22.30 6.14 13.26
CA LYS A 192 21.20 6.47 14.18
C LYS A 192 20.55 5.25 14.82
N ASN A 193 20.44 4.14 14.09
CA ASN A 193 19.95 2.89 14.66
C ASN A 193 20.91 2.30 15.70
N SER A 194 22.23 2.40 15.47
CA SER A 194 23.23 2.00 16.46
C SER A 194 23.24 2.88 17.71
N GLU A 195 22.83 4.15 17.59
CA GLU A 195 22.63 5.08 18.71
C GLU A 195 21.32 4.82 19.48
N GLY A 196 20.53 3.81 19.09
CA GLY A 196 19.30 3.42 19.77
C GLY A 196 18.02 3.93 19.14
N MET A 197 18.06 4.62 18.01
CA MET A 197 16.85 5.06 17.32
C MET A 197 16.21 3.93 16.50
N ASN A 198 14.89 3.89 16.47
CA ASN A 198 14.14 3.04 15.55
C ASN A 198 13.94 3.78 14.24
N VAL A 199 14.05 3.06 13.12
CA VAL A 199 13.86 3.63 11.78
C VAL A 199 12.50 3.20 11.25
N LEU A 200 11.67 4.17 10.87
CA LEU A 200 10.34 3.95 10.32
C LEU A 200 10.17 4.70 9.01
N ILE A 201 9.29 4.16 8.17
CA ILE A 201 8.82 4.80 6.95
C ILE A 201 7.30 4.96 7.01
N THR A 202 6.78 6.10 6.56
CA THR A 202 5.34 6.29 6.34
C THR A 202 5.13 6.56 4.86
N PRO A 203 4.44 5.68 4.12
CA PRO A 203 4.14 5.90 2.70
C PRO A 203 3.37 7.20 2.49
N MET A 204 3.80 8.00 1.52
CA MET A 204 3.17 9.26 1.13
C MET A 204 2.67 9.13 -0.31
N ASP A 205 1.52 8.50 -0.47
CA ASP A 205 0.96 8.12 -1.77
C ASP A 205 -0.30 8.95 -2.09
N ASN A 206 -0.43 9.36 -3.35
CA ASN A 206 -1.59 10.08 -3.87
C ASN A 206 -2.74 9.15 -4.26
N HIS A 207 -2.45 7.88 -4.53
CA HIS A 207 -3.32 6.92 -5.21
C HIS A 207 -3.72 5.73 -4.35
N ALA A 208 -2.98 5.46 -3.27
CA ALA A 208 -3.29 4.39 -2.33
C ALA A 208 -3.43 4.85 -0.88
N PHE A 209 -4.22 4.10 -0.12
CA PHE A 209 -4.18 4.06 1.34
C PHE A 209 -3.50 2.77 1.82
N TYR A 210 -2.89 2.86 3.01
CA TYR A 210 -2.20 1.75 3.65
C TYR A 210 -2.86 1.45 5.00
N VAL A 211 -3.41 0.25 5.13
CA VAL A 211 -4.01 -0.24 6.38
C VAL A 211 -2.99 -1.14 7.07
N LEU A 212 -2.39 -0.62 8.14
CA LEU A 212 -1.43 -1.33 8.98
C LEU A 212 -2.16 -2.08 10.11
N ILE A 213 -1.83 -3.36 10.29
CA ILE A 213 -2.10 -4.13 11.50
C ILE A 213 -0.79 -4.22 12.28
N ASP A 214 -0.71 -3.50 13.40
CA ASP A 214 0.46 -3.55 14.28
C ASP A 214 0.29 -4.63 15.35
N ASP A 215 1.38 -5.24 15.83
CA ASP A 215 1.34 -6.43 16.70
C ASP A 215 0.30 -7.47 16.24
N ALA A 216 0.35 -7.81 14.94
CA ALA A 216 -0.66 -8.60 14.26
C ALA A 216 -0.82 -10.01 14.86
N ARG A 217 -2.07 -10.36 15.14
CA ARG A 217 -2.50 -11.68 15.62
C ARG A 217 -3.09 -12.52 14.47
N PRO A 218 -3.06 -13.86 14.59
CA PRO A 218 -3.73 -14.74 13.65
C PRO A 218 -5.25 -14.47 13.61
N ILE A 219 -5.84 -14.46 12.42
CA ILE A 219 -7.28 -14.18 12.28
C ILE A 219 -8.16 -15.37 12.70
N THR A 220 -7.60 -16.58 12.60
CA THR A 220 -8.23 -17.86 12.99
C THR A 220 -8.15 -18.12 14.50
N GLY A 221 -7.42 -17.30 15.25
CA GLY A 221 -7.26 -17.42 16.71
C GLY A 221 -6.30 -18.54 17.16
N SER A 222 -5.57 -19.18 16.25
CA SER A 222 -4.57 -20.19 16.59
C SER A 222 -3.21 -19.55 16.85
N ASP A 223 -2.77 -19.52 18.10
CA ASP A 223 -1.48 -18.93 18.51
C ASP A 223 -0.23 -19.64 17.94
N THR A 224 -0.41 -20.82 17.33
CA THR A 224 0.67 -21.60 16.71
C THR A 224 0.89 -21.24 15.24
N GLU A 225 0.00 -20.48 14.62
CA GLU A 225 0.11 -20.10 13.22
C GLU A 225 0.84 -18.75 13.06
N LEU A 226 1.69 -18.64 12.03
CA LEU A 226 2.25 -17.34 11.66
C LEU A 226 1.11 -16.41 11.24
N PRO A 227 0.98 -15.20 11.84
CA PRO A 227 -0.15 -14.30 11.56
C PRO A 227 -0.37 -14.12 10.07
N VAL A 228 0.69 -13.77 9.32
CA VAL A 228 0.64 -13.52 7.87
C VAL A 228 -0.05 -14.64 7.09
N LYS A 229 0.24 -15.90 7.44
CA LYS A 229 -0.35 -17.07 6.78
C LYS A 229 -1.86 -17.12 6.99
N SER A 230 -2.32 -16.99 8.24
CA SER A 230 -3.75 -17.00 8.57
C SER A 230 -4.54 -15.91 7.83
N TRP A 231 -3.94 -14.73 7.65
CA TRP A 231 -4.56 -13.63 6.91
C TRP A 231 -4.69 -13.93 5.42
N ILE A 232 -3.66 -14.54 4.81
CA ILE A 232 -3.69 -14.99 3.41
C ILE A 232 -4.75 -16.08 3.22
N GLU A 233 -4.80 -17.07 4.12
CA GLU A 233 -5.80 -18.15 4.07
C GLU A 233 -7.23 -17.64 4.25
N ALA A 234 -7.42 -16.58 5.03
CA ALA A 234 -8.70 -15.88 5.14
C ALA A 234 -9.05 -15.05 3.88
N GLY A 235 -8.23 -15.06 2.83
CA GLY A 235 -8.48 -14.38 1.56
C GLY A 235 -8.04 -12.92 1.52
N TYR A 236 -7.24 -12.46 2.49
CA TYR A 236 -6.58 -11.17 2.38
C TYR A 236 -5.32 -11.27 1.52
N LYS A 237 -4.89 -10.14 0.96
CA LYS A 237 -3.69 -10.02 0.11
C LYS A 237 -2.79 -8.92 0.68
N PRO A 238 -1.98 -9.20 1.71
CA PRO A 238 -1.05 -8.22 2.25
C PRO A 238 -0.06 -7.79 1.16
N CYS A 239 0.25 -6.50 1.10
CA CYS A 239 1.32 -6.03 0.21
C CYS A 239 2.70 -6.21 0.85
N LEU A 240 2.77 -6.10 2.18
CA LEU A 240 3.98 -6.23 2.96
C LEU A 240 3.63 -6.87 4.31
N ALA A 241 4.47 -7.78 4.77
CA ALA A 241 4.49 -8.19 6.17
C ALA A 241 5.92 -8.21 6.69
N LEU A 242 6.09 -7.76 7.94
CA LEU A 242 7.37 -7.63 8.60
C LEU A 242 7.34 -8.37 9.92
N GLN A 243 8.39 -9.13 10.23
CA GLN A 243 8.68 -9.54 11.60
C GLN A 243 9.44 -8.40 12.28
N THR A 244 8.80 -7.72 13.23
CA THR A 244 9.33 -6.49 13.85
C THR A 244 10.02 -6.75 15.18
N SER A 245 9.77 -7.91 15.79
CA SER A 245 10.53 -8.44 16.92
C SER A 245 10.42 -9.96 16.91
N TRP A 246 10.96 -10.63 17.93
CA TRP A 246 11.02 -12.09 18.01
C TRP A 246 9.70 -12.80 17.70
N ASN A 247 8.58 -12.28 18.19
CA ASN A 247 7.26 -12.90 18.03
C ASN A 247 6.18 -11.91 17.54
N SER A 248 6.57 -10.72 17.06
CA SER A 248 5.61 -9.69 16.60
C SER A 248 5.74 -9.44 15.11
N HIS A 249 4.60 -9.20 14.48
CA HIS A 249 4.48 -8.93 13.05
C HIS A 249 3.71 -7.64 12.79
N GLN A 250 4.11 -6.92 11.75
CA GLN A 250 3.29 -5.89 11.10
C GLN A 250 2.76 -6.45 9.78
N ILE A 251 1.46 -6.29 9.53
CA ILE A 251 0.83 -6.66 8.25
C ILE A 251 0.24 -5.41 7.61
N ILE A 252 0.59 -5.15 6.35
CA ILE A 252 0.17 -3.95 5.64
C ILE A 252 -0.66 -4.34 4.42
N PHE A 253 -1.88 -3.81 4.35
CA PHE A 253 -2.73 -3.90 3.17
C PHE A 253 -2.73 -2.58 2.42
N ARG A 254 -2.53 -2.66 1.10
CA ARG A 254 -2.68 -1.53 0.20
C ARG A 254 -4.06 -1.54 -0.42
N VAL A 255 -4.77 -0.41 -0.42
CA VAL A 255 -6.08 -0.25 -1.08
C VAL A 255 -6.08 1.02 -1.95
N PRO A 256 -6.74 1.03 -3.11
CA PRO A 256 -6.81 2.23 -3.96
C PRO A 256 -7.66 3.31 -3.29
N LYS A 257 -7.31 4.60 -3.47
CA LYS A 257 -8.09 5.71 -2.88
C LYS A 257 -9.43 5.96 -3.58
N GLU A 258 -9.49 5.75 -4.90
CA GLU A 258 -10.62 6.15 -5.73
C GLU A 258 -11.99 5.62 -5.25
N PRO A 259 -12.13 4.36 -4.83
CA PRO A 259 -13.41 3.84 -4.31
C PRO A 259 -13.90 4.56 -3.04
N PHE A 260 -13.00 5.22 -2.30
CA PHE A 260 -13.33 5.99 -1.10
C PHE A 260 -13.62 7.47 -1.39
N ARG A 261 -13.55 7.90 -2.66
CA ARG A 261 -13.82 9.29 -3.05
C ARG A 261 -15.28 9.64 -2.80
N ARG A 262 -15.54 10.85 -2.32
CA ARG A 262 -16.90 11.40 -2.22
C ARG A 262 -17.42 11.80 -3.59
N GLN A 263 -18.66 11.41 -3.90
CA GLN A 263 -19.29 11.75 -5.16
C GLN A 263 -19.37 13.26 -5.35
N GLY A 264 -19.02 13.72 -6.56
CA GLY A 264 -19.05 15.15 -6.91
C GLY A 264 -17.86 15.96 -6.41
N VAL A 265 -16.88 15.36 -5.72
CA VAL A 265 -15.66 16.04 -5.27
C VAL A 265 -14.47 15.67 -6.16
N THR A 266 -14.04 16.61 -7.00
CA THR A 266 -12.93 16.41 -7.94
C THR A 266 -11.61 17.02 -7.45
N SER A 267 -11.65 17.99 -6.54
CA SER A 267 -10.48 18.69 -6.01
C SER A 267 -10.62 18.99 -4.51
N GLY A 268 -9.50 19.02 -3.79
CA GLY A 268 -9.47 19.37 -2.36
C GLY A 268 -8.32 18.70 -1.63
N THR A 269 -8.35 18.73 -0.30
CA THR A 269 -7.45 17.92 0.52
C THR A 269 -7.92 16.46 0.57
N ASP A 270 -7.04 15.54 0.96
CA ASP A 270 -7.37 14.12 1.17
C ASP A 270 -8.63 13.93 2.06
N ASP A 271 -8.80 14.76 3.09
CA ASP A 271 -9.94 14.67 4.02
C ASP A 271 -11.26 15.19 3.41
N GLN A 272 -11.18 16.09 2.42
CA GLN A 272 -12.33 16.60 1.68
C GLN A 272 -12.73 15.64 0.56
N MET A 273 -11.74 15.06 -0.12
CA MET A 273 -11.97 14.23 -1.30
C MET A 273 -12.37 12.80 -0.95
N PHE A 274 -11.85 12.23 0.14
CA PHE A 274 -12.05 10.83 0.48
C PHE A 274 -12.68 10.66 1.87
N ASP A 275 -13.48 9.61 2.06
CA ASP A 275 -14.06 9.30 3.37
C ASP A 275 -13.06 8.65 4.33
N ARG A 276 -12.10 9.45 4.78
CA ARG A 276 -11.07 9.02 5.73
C ARG A 276 -11.63 8.70 7.11
N ARG A 277 -12.81 9.22 7.46
CA ARG A 277 -13.47 8.91 8.73
C ARG A 277 -13.90 7.44 8.76
N GLY A 278 -14.61 6.99 7.73
CA GLY A 278 -15.02 5.58 7.61
C GLY A 278 -13.81 4.64 7.57
N LEU A 279 -12.79 4.99 6.79
CA LEU A 279 -11.57 4.20 6.68
C LEU A 279 -10.76 4.16 8.00
N ASN A 280 -10.66 5.27 8.74
CA ASN A 280 -10.06 5.29 10.07
C ASN A 280 -10.85 4.46 11.09
N GLN A 281 -12.19 4.45 11.00
CA GLN A 281 -13.01 3.60 11.87
C GLN A 281 -12.73 2.12 11.61
N PHE A 282 -12.72 1.72 10.32
CA PHE A 282 -12.34 0.35 9.93
C PHE A 282 -10.94 -0.02 10.44
N PHE A 283 -9.95 0.87 10.26
CA PHE A 283 -8.58 0.67 10.73
C PHE A 283 -8.51 0.42 12.25
N THR A 284 -9.21 1.25 13.04
CA THR A 284 -9.26 1.14 14.51
C THR A 284 -9.95 -0.15 14.92
N ASP A 285 -11.11 -0.46 14.35
CA ASP A 285 -11.85 -1.70 14.61
C ASP A 285 -11.00 -2.95 14.31
N LEU A 286 -10.23 -2.91 13.22
CA LEU A 286 -9.42 -4.04 12.77
C LEU A 286 -8.23 -4.27 13.71
N ASN A 287 -7.55 -3.22 14.15
CA ASN A 287 -6.47 -3.32 15.13
C ASN A 287 -6.98 -3.68 16.53
N GLN A 288 -8.15 -3.18 16.95
CA GLN A 288 -8.75 -3.58 18.22
C GLN A 288 -9.00 -5.09 18.27
N LYS A 289 -9.44 -5.69 17.15
CA LYS A 289 -9.71 -7.13 17.06
C LYS A 289 -8.43 -7.94 16.88
N HIS A 290 -7.54 -7.55 15.97
CA HIS A 290 -6.46 -8.40 15.48
C HIS A 290 -5.04 -7.78 15.55
N GLY A 291 -4.86 -6.62 16.16
CA GLY A 291 -3.56 -5.93 16.33
C GLY A 291 -3.42 -5.18 17.66
N ASP A 292 -2.59 -4.14 17.71
CA ASP A 292 -2.42 -3.28 18.89
C ASP A 292 -3.65 -2.36 19.03
N PRO A 293 -4.47 -2.48 20.10
CA PRO A 293 -5.65 -1.64 20.29
C PRO A 293 -5.32 -0.16 20.55
N ARG A 294 -4.05 0.19 20.80
CA ARG A 294 -3.60 1.57 21.06
C ARG A 294 -3.30 2.33 19.78
N ILE A 295 -3.13 1.65 18.66
CA ILE A 295 -2.88 2.30 17.38
C ILE A 295 -4.16 2.98 16.89
N SER A 296 -4.02 4.25 16.52
CA SER A 296 -5.12 5.03 15.95
C SER A 296 -4.59 5.86 14.78
N GLY A 297 -5.42 6.01 13.75
CA GLY A 297 -5.10 6.78 12.55
C GLY A 297 -4.40 5.97 11.47
N LEU A 298 -4.92 6.09 10.25
CA LEU A 298 -4.46 5.39 9.05
C LEU A 298 -3.02 5.76 8.62
N ARG A 299 -2.58 7.00 8.87
CA ARG A 299 -1.22 7.44 8.52
C ARG A 299 -0.26 7.09 9.65
N HIS A 300 0.36 5.91 9.57
CA HIS A 300 1.22 5.38 10.62
C HIS A 300 2.63 5.02 10.12
N GLY A 301 3.60 4.98 11.02
CA GLY A 301 4.98 4.56 10.72
C GLY A 301 5.10 3.05 10.65
N ILE A 302 5.58 2.53 9.52
CA ILE A 302 5.93 1.13 9.31
C ILE A 302 7.41 0.95 9.63
N ARG A 303 7.80 -0.15 10.30
CA ARG A 303 9.22 -0.43 10.57
C ARG A 303 10.01 -0.60 9.27
N LEU A 304 11.23 -0.06 9.21
CA LEU A 304 12.09 -0.26 8.04
C LEU A 304 12.96 -1.51 8.20
N ALA A 305 12.89 -2.41 7.21
CA ALA A 305 13.64 -3.66 7.21
C ALA A 305 15.16 -3.44 7.12
N GLY A 306 15.93 -4.36 7.72
CA GLY A 306 17.40 -4.29 7.76
C GLY A 306 17.95 -3.47 8.93
N TYR A 307 17.09 -2.87 9.74
CA TYR A 307 17.45 -2.17 10.99
C TYR A 307 17.01 -2.98 12.21
N ARG A 308 17.55 -2.64 13.39
CA ARG A 308 17.14 -3.26 14.66
C ARG A 308 15.95 -2.55 15.27
N ASN A 309 15.04 -3.30 15.89
CA ASN A 309 14.03 -2.74 16.77
C ASN A 309 14.65 -2.48 18.15
N MET A 310 14.97 -1.22 18.42
CA MET A 310 15.75 -0.83 19.58
C MET A 310 14.93 -0.72 20.86
N LYS A 311 13.61 -0.99 20.85
CA LYS A 311 12.77 -0.85 22.06
C LYS A 311 13.25 -1.77 23.20
N PRO A 312 13.33 -1.27 24.46
CA PRO A 312 13.90 -2.04 25.58
C PRO A 312 13.21 -3.37 25.82
N LYS A 313 11.88 -3.47 25.63
CA LYS A 313 11.10 -4.71 25.80
C LYS A 313 11.53 -5.86 24.87
N HIS A 314 12.34 -5.58 23.84
CA HIS A 314 12.84 -6.59 22.90
C HIS A 314 14.32 -6.92 23.09
N ALA A 315 14.99 -6.27 24.05
CA ALA A 315 16.33 -6.60 24.45
C ALA A 315 16.37 -8.05 24.99
N ARG A 316 17.38 -8.82 24.57
CA ARG A 316 17.71 -10.13 25.14
C ARG A 316 19.16 -10.13 25.57
N ASP A 317 19.43 -10.68 26.74
CA ASP A 317 20.81 -10.93 27.16
C ASP A 317 21.38 -12.07 26.33
N VAL A 318 22.62 -11.90 25.89
CA VAL A 318 23.31 -12.92 25.08
C VAL A 318 24.69 -13.18 25.65
N GLU A 319 24.87 -14.39 26.15
CA GLU A 319 26.15 -14.85 26.69
C GLU A 319 27.14 -15.15 25.57
N GLY A 320 28.43 -14.86 25.79
CA GLY A 320 29.51 -15.18 24.85
C GLY A 320 29.61 -14.29 23.60
N LYS A 321 28.76 -13.27 23.45
CA LYS A 321 28.93 -12.22 22.43
C LYS A 321 29.63 -11.00 23.02
N ALA A 322 30.33 -10.24 22.17
CA ALA A 322 31.00 -8.99 22.57
C ALA A 322 30.02 -7.91 23.07
N TRP A 323 28.74 -8.04 22.71
CA TRP A 323 27.63 -7.23 23.20
C TRP A 323 26.77 -8.08 24.14
N SER A 324 26.57 -7.60 25.36
CA SER A 324 25.77 -8.28 26.39
C SER A 324 24.28 -8.29 26.09
N VAL A 325 23.81 -7.44 25.17
CA VAL A 325 22.41 -7.27 24.82
C VAL A 325 22.22 -7.29 23.30
N GLU A 326 21.25 -8.05 22.83
CA GLU A 326 20.85 -8.15 21.42
C GLU A 326 19.43 -7.60 21.21
N PHE A 327 19.25 -6.91 20.08
CA PHE A 327 17.96 -6.43 19.60
C PHE A 327 17.64 -7.12 18.26
N PRO A 328 16.38 -7.51 18.02
CA PRO A 328 16.00 -8.19 16.79
C PRO A 328 16.12 -7.26 15.58
N PHE A 329 16.52 -7.82 14.45
CA PHE A 329 16.39 -7.14 13.16
C PHE A 329 14.95 -7.21 12.67
N ILE A 330 14.54 -6.18 11.95
CA ILE A 330 13.26 -6.15 11.24
C ILE A 330 13.44 -6.88 9.91
N GLU A 331 12.65 -7.92 9.71
CA GLU A 331 12.76 -8.83 8.56
C GLU A 331 11.48 -8.80 7.72
N ILE A 332 11.63 -8.91 6.41
CA ILE A 332 10.50 -9.01 5.47
C ILE A 332 10.07 -10.48 5.40
N THR A 333 8.84 -10.78 5.85
CA THR A 333 8.28 -12.14 5.79
C THR A 333 7.34 -12.32 4.59
N HIS A 334 6.78 -11.22 4.06
CA HIS A 334 5.98 -11.22 2.84
C HIS A 334 6.14 -9.89 2.10
N ALA A 335 6.22 -9.91 0.77
CA ALA A 335 6.39 -8.72 -0.06
C ALA A 335 5.85 -8.93 -1.48
N GLU A 336 4.70 -8.35 -1.78
CA GLU A 336 4.04 -8.39 -3.09
C GLU A 336 3.36 -7.05 -3.39
N SER A 337 3.61 -6.47 -4.56
CA SER A 337 3.00 -5.19 -4.93
C SER A 337 1.56 -5.37 -5.43
N VAL A 338 0.64 -5.65 -4.51
CA VAL A 338 -0.77 -5.96 -4.80
C VAL A 338 -1.72 -5.06 -4.00
N PHE A 339 -2.91 -4.82 -4.55
CA PHE A 339 -4.01 -4.25 -3.77
C PHE A 339 -4.83 -5.37 -3.11
N CYS A 340 -5.35 -5.09 -1.91
CA CYS A 340 -6.20 -6.02 -1.20
C CYS A 340 -7.68 -5.68 -1.39
N GLU A 341 -8.32 -6.41 -2.30
CA GLU A 341 -9.76 -6.25 -2.57
C GLU A 341 -10.63 -6.50 -1.34
N LYS A 342 -10.31 -7.53 -0.56
CA LYS A 342 -11.07 -7.86 0.64
C LYS A 342 -11.02 -6.72 1.66
N THR A 343 -9.83 -6.18 1.95
CA THR A 343 -9.67 -5.01 2.82
C THR A 343 -10.44 -3.81 2.29
N MET A 344 -10.41 -3.56 0.98
CA MET A 344 -11.19 -2.47 0.38
C MET A 344 -12.70 -2.67 0.57
N ARG A 345 -13.23 -3.85 0.23
CA ARG A 345 -14.66 -4.17 0.39
C ARG A 345 -15.11 -4.08 1.83
N ASP A 346 -14.30 -4.55 2.77
CA ASP A 346 -14.61 -4.50 4.19
C ASP A 346 -14.55 -3.07 4.74
N ALA A 347 -13.59 -2.25 4.28
CA ALA A 347 -13.50 -0.84 4.65
C ALA A 347 -14.66 0.01 4.11
N LEU A 348 -15.14 -0.25 2.89
CA LEU A 348 -16.26 0.47 2.28
C LEU A 348 -17.56 0.35 3.10
N LYS A 349 -17.75 -0.75 3.83
CA LYS A 349 -18.89 -0.95 4.76
C LYS A 349 -18.92 0.06 5.91
N PHE A 350 -17.78 0.66 6.25
CA PHE A 350 -17.67 1.70 7.27
C PHE A 350 -17.78 3.12 6.70
N CYS A 351 -17.74 3.25 5.38
CA CYS A 351 -17.79 4.53 4.71
C CYS A 351 -19.23 4.98 4.45
N ALA A 352 -19.40 6.29 4.27
CA ALA A 352 -20.67 6.90 3.95
C ALA A 352 -21.24 6.39 2.62
N SER A 353 -22.55 6.50 2.44
CA SER A 353 -23.23 5.99 1.24
C SER A 353 -22.95 6.80 -0.03
N ASP A 354 -22.41 8.01 0.11
CA ASP A 354 -22.06 8.94 -0.97
C ASP A 354 -20.65 8.72 -1.53
N VAL A 355 -19.91 7.69 -1.07
CA VAL A 355 -18.61 7.36 -1.67
C VAL A 355 -18.79 6.53 -2.95
N VAL A 356 -17.91 6.76 -3.92
CA VAL A 356 -17.94 6.15 -5.27
C VAL A 356 -18.13 4.64 -5.19
N GLY A 357 -17.33 3.94 -4.39
CA GLY A 357 -17.40 2.48 -4.29
C GLY A 357 -18.73 1.96 -3.73
N ASN A 358 -19.37 2.68 -2.81
CA ASN A 358 -20.69 2.30 -2.28
C ASN A 358 -21.82 2.57 -3.30
N ILE A 359 -21.69 3.64 -4.08
CA ILE A 359 -22.63 3.97 -5.15
C ILE A 359 -22.56 2.91 -6.26
N GLU A 360 -21.35 2.55 -6.68
CA GLU A 360 -21.10 1.51 -7.68
C GLU A 360 -21.62 0.15 -7.20
N ALA A 361 -21.28 -0.26 -5.99
CA ALA A 361 -21.77 -1.52 -5.42
C ALA A 361 -23.30 -1.58 -5.37
N ARG A 362 -23.97 -0.45 -5.05
CA ARG A 362 -25.43 -0.37 -5.06
C ARG A 362 -26.00 -0.43 -6.47
N ARG A 363 -25.37 0.24 -7.44
CA ARG A 363 -25.76 0.20 -8.85
C ARG A 363 -25.68 -1.22 -9.40
N ASP A 364 -24.59 -1.92 -9.10
CA ASP A 364 -24.36 -3.28 -9.56
C ASP A 364 -25.34 -4.27 -8.91
N ALA A 365 -25.64 -4.11 -7.62
CA ALA A 365 -26.66 -4.91 -6.94
C ALA A 365 -28.06 -4.72 -7.56
N ILE A 366 -28.42 -3.49 -7.94
CA ILE A 366 -29.68 -3.20 -8.65
C ILE A 366 -29.67 -3.85 -10.04
N ALA A 367 -28.58 -3.73 -10.78
CA ALA A 367 -28.44 -4.31 -12.11
C ALA A 367 -28.55 -5.85 -12.06
N GLN A 368 -27.88 -6.50 -11.10
CA GLN A 368 -27.98 -7.94 -10.87
C GLN A 368 -29.41 -8.36 -10.53
N HIS A 369 -30.09 -7.65 -9.63
CA HIS A 369 -31.48 -7.94 -9.30
C HIS A 369 -32.42 -7.81 -10.51
N MET A 370 -32.21 -6.81 -11.36
CA MET A 370 -32.97 -6.65 -12.60
C MET A 370 -32.69 -7.77 -13.62
N ALA A 371 -31.43 -8.17 -13.76
CA ALA A 371 -31.04 -9.29 -14.64
C ALA A 371 -31.62 -10.63 -14.14
N GLU A 372 -31.55 -10.88 -12.83
CA GLU A 372 -32.18 -12.05 -12.20
C GLU A 372 -33.69 -12.06 -12.45
N ARG A 373 -34.36 -10.91 -12.26
CA ARG A 373 -35.80 -10.78 -12.52
C ARG A 373 -36.15 -10.99 -14.00
N ALA A 374 -35.32 -10.52 -14.92
CA ALA A 374 -35.52 -10.73 -16.36
C ALA A 374 -35.28 -12.20 -16.77
N SER A 375 -34.39 -12.91 -16.06
CA SER A 375 -34.10 -14.33 -16.30
C SER A 375 -35.12 -15.29 -15.65
N ARG A 376 -36.00 -14.80 -14.76
CA ARG A 376 -37.06 -15.62 -14.17
C ARG A 376 -38.14 -15.92 -15.19
N ASP A 377 -38.46 -17.20 -15.31
CA ASP A 377 -39.61 -17.67 -16.08
C ASP A 377 -40.89 -17.02 -15.51
N PRO A 378 -41.66 -16.27 -16.34
CA PRO A 378 -42.88 -15.60 -15.89
C PRO A 378 -43.92 -16.58 -15.32
N ASP A 379 -43.85 -17.87 -15.65
CA ASP A 379 -44.76 -18.90 -15.14
C ASP A 379 -44.31 -19.54 -13.82
N GLN A 380 -43.11 -19.20 -13.31
CA GLN A 380 -42.66 -19.67 -12.00
C GLN A 380 -43.16 -18.73 -10.89
N PRO A 381 -44.07 -19.18 -10.00
CA PRO A 381 -44.51 -18.37 -8.88
C PRO A 381 -43.31 -18.02 -7.98
N PRO A 382 -43.27 -16.80 -7.40
CA PRO A 382 -42.17 -16.43 -6.52
C PRO A 382 -42.02 -17.48 -5.42
N PRO A 383 -40.79 -17.84 -5.02
CA PRO A 383 -40.58 -18.81 -3.95
C PRO A 383 -41.37 -18.33 -2.74
N ARG A 384 -42.32 -19.15 -2.27
CA ARG A 384 -43.11 -18.85 -1.08
C ARG A 384 -42.11 -18.58 0.04
N THR A 385 -42.05 -17.33 0.49
CA THR A 385 -41.33 -16.96 1.70
C THR A 385 -41.97 -17.74 2.82
N VAL A 386 -41.36 -18.87 3.20
CA VAL A 386 -41.75 -19.60 4.41
C VAL A 386 -41.40 -18.65 5.55
N LEU A 387 -42.41 -17.90 6.00
CA LEU A 387 -42.32 -17.13 7.23
C LEU A 387 -41.83 -18.10 8.30
N PRO A 388 -40.77 -17.77 9.06
CA PRO A 388 -40.37 -18.59 10.19
C PRO A 388 -41.60 -18.80 11.08
N PRO A 389 -41.79 -19.99 11.67
CA PRO A 389 -42.92 -20.25 12.54
C PRO A 389 -42.98 -19.14 13.59
N ARG A 390 -44.13 -18.45 13.66
CA ARG A 390 -44.39 -17.46 14.70
C ARG A 390 -44.21 -18.16 16.05
N GLY A 391 -43.03 -17.99 16.66
CA GLY A 391 -42.80 -18.34 18.05
C GLY A 391 -43.86 -17.66 18.88
N GLY A 392 -44.55 -18.45 19.71
CA GLY A 392 -45.66 -17.99 20.52
C GLY A 392 -45.29 -16.74 21.33
N VAL A 393 -46.05 -15.68 21.12
CA VAL A 393 -46.02 -14.49 21.97
C VAL A 393 -46.73 -14.87 23.29
N PRO A 394 -46.09 -14.76 24.46
CA PRO A 394 -46.78 -14.91 25.73
C PRO A 394 -47.74 -13.73 25.97
N PRO A 395 -48.84 -13.93 26.73
CA PRO A 395 -49.88 -12.92 26.88
C PRO A 395 -49.36 -11.69 27.64
N VAL A 396 -49.32 -10.55 26.95
CA VAL A 396 -49.07 -9.23 27.56
C VAL A 396 -50.38 -8.72 28.13
N LYS A 397 -50.37 -8.42 29.43
CA LYS A 397 -51.45 -7.78 30.18
C LYS A 397 -51.77 -6.40 29.59
N THR A 398 -53.05 -6.18 29.35
CA THR A 398 -53.70 -4.93 29.00
C THR A 398 -53.41 -3.85 30.06
N MET A 399 -52.83 -2.73 29.67
CA MET A 399 -53.03 -1.45 30.35
C MET A 399 -53.50 -0.41 29.34
N VAL A 400 -54.63 0.19 29.68
CA VAL A 400 -55.37 1.23 28.96
C VAL A 400 -54.82 2.59 29.36
N ALA A 401 -54.68 3.50 28.38
CA ALA A 401 -54.83 4.98 28.45
C ALA A 401 -53.98 5.64 27.35
N SER A 402 -54.55 6.06 26.20
CA SER A 402 -55.24 7.34 25.93
C SER A 402 -54.28 8.52 25.63
N GLY A 403 -54.27 8.98 24.38
CA GLY A 403 -53.65 10.24 23.94
C GLY A 403 -53.59 10.37 22.41
N PRO A 404 -54.05 11.50 21.80
CA PRO A 404 -54.32 11.59 20.36
C PRO A 404 -53.10 12.00 19.51
N ALA A 405 -53.13 11.55 18.25
CA ALA A 405 -52.16 11.83 17.19
C ALA A 405 -52.36 13.22 16.55
N PRO A 406 -51.29 13.88 16.07
CA PRO A 406 -51.38 14.95 15.09
C PRO A 406 -51.05 14.47 13.66
N SER A 407 -51.90 14.89 12.73
CA SER A 407 -51.85 14.67 11.27
C SER A 407 -50.69 15.41 10.59
N PRO A 408 -50.17 14.91 9.46
CA PRO A 408 -49.22 15.66 8.62
C PRO A 408 -49.94 16.58 7.61
N PRO A 409 -49.40 17.77 7.28
CA PRO A 409 -49.96 18.61 6.24
C PRO A 409 -49.41 18.28 4.85
N SER A 410 -50.33 18.12 3.89
CA SER A 410 -50.14 18.18 2.44
C SER A 410 -49.90 19.61 1.96
N ARG A 411 -49.02 19.79 0.96
CA ARG A 411 -49.04 20.85 -0.09
C ARG A 411 -48.02 20.45 -1.18
N ALA A 412 -48.43 20.10 -2.39
CA ALA A 412 -48.90 20.94 -3.51
C ALA A 412 -47.76 21.57 -4.35
N ILE A 413 -47.42 20.85 -5.43
CA ILE A 413 -47.18 21.26 -6.83
C ILE A 413 -46.92 22.75 -7.10
N THR A 414 -45.79 23.04 -7.76
CA THR A 414 -45.71 23.99 -8.88
C THR A 414 -44.66 23.53 -9.90
N SER A 415 -45.10 23.47 -11.16
CA SER A 415 -44.34 23.23 -12.38
C SER A 415 -44.06 24.55 -13.09
N ALA A 416 -42.86 24.71 -13.67
CA ALA A 416 -42.62 25.67 -14.75
C ALA A 416 -41.55 25.12 -15.72
N PRO A 417 -41.70 25.33 -17.04
CA PRO A 417 -40.84 24.77 -18.08
C PRO A 417 -39.74 25.76 -18.49
N VAL A 418 -38.59 25.25 -18.95
CA VAL A 418 -37.60 26.06 -19.68
C VAL A 418 -37.11 25.29 -20.92
N GLU A 419 -36.94 26.08 -21.96
CA GLU A 419 -36.94 25.79 -23.38
C GLU A 419 -35.68 25.07 -23.90
N ARG A 420 -35.86 24.37 -25.04
CA ARG A 420 -34.81 23.94 -25.96
C ARG A 420 -34.60 25.01 -27.03
N PRO A 421 -33.37 25.14 -27.54
CA PRO A 421 -33.12 25.10 -28.99
C PRO A 421 -32.01 24.06 -29.29
N GLY A 422 -31.88 23.39 -30.43
CA GLY A 422 -32.31 23.69 -31.79
C GLY A 422 -31.10 23.51 -32.73
N CYS A 423 -31.11 22.42 -33.51
CA CYS A 423 -30.48 22.13 -34.82
C CYS A 423 -29.08 22.63 -35.23
N ALA A 424 -28.27 21.70 -35.75
CA ALA A 424 -27.61 21.69 -37.09
C ALA A 424 -26.41 20.69 -37.05
N SER A 425 -26.51 19.46 -37.60
CA SER A 425 -26.24 19.06 -38.99
C SER A 425 -25.06 19.78 -39.66
N ASP A 426 -23.95 19.07 -39.90
CA ASP A 426 -23.32 18.99 -41.24
C ASP A 426 -22.21 17.92 -41.27
N GLN A 427 -22.38 16.94 -42.15
CA GLN A 427 -21.32 16.09 -42.69
C GLN A 427 -20.68 16.83 -43.88
N PRO A 428 -19.42 16.51 -44.25
CA PRO A 428 -19.26 15.62 -45.40
C PRO A 428 -18.02 14.69 -45.35
N ALA A 429 -18.20 13.49 -45.88
CA ALA A 429 -17.18 12.70 -46.60
C ALA A 429 -17.50 12.83 -48.12
N PRO A 430 -16.70 12.37 -49.13
CA PRO A 430 -15.75 11.24 -49.09
C PRO A 430 -14.53 11.31 -50.07
N ARG A 431 -13.85 10.14 -50.24
CA ARG A 431 -12.90 9.68 -51.30
C ARG A 431 -11.40 10.00 -51.05
N ALA A 432 -10.40 9.15 -51.36
CA ALA A 432 -10.34 7.96 -52.23
C ALA A 432 -9.12 7.02 -51.91
N THR A 433 -9.30 5.72 -52.15
CA THR A 433 -8.41 4.68 -52.74
C THR A 433 -6.86 4.69 -52.66
N LEU A 434 -6.28 3.65 -52.00
CA LEU A 434 -5.27 2.59 -52.37
C LEU A 434 -4.16 2.85 -53.45
N PRO A 435 -3.01 2.09 -53.57
CA PRO A 435 -2.70 0.70 -53.13
C PRO A 435 -1.20 0.48 -52.65
N PRO A 436 -0.49 -0.69 -52.81
CA PRO A 436 0.03 -1.50 -51.67
C PRO A 436 1.55 -1.89 -51.78
N ARG A 437 1.96 -2.90 -50.96
CA ARG A 437 3.20 -3.75 -50.97
C ARG A 437 4.23 -3.37 -49.89
N GLY A 438 4.92 -4.29 -49.21
CA GLY A 438 5.05 -5.73 -49.35
C GLY A 438 5.62 -6.37 -48.08
N GLY A 439 5.47 -7.69 -47.98
CA GLY A 439 5.89 -8.47 -46.81
C GLY A 439 7.37 -8.86 -46.82
N VAL A 440 7.88 -9.15 -45.62
CA VAL A 440 9.12 -9.89 -45.39
C VAL A 440 8.88 -10.87 -44.24
N LEU A 441 9.18 -12.14 -44.48
CA LEU A 441 9.11 -13.26 -43.54
C LEU A 441 10.29 -13.23 -42.51
N PRO A 442 10.14 -13.88 -41.34
CA PRO A 442 11.13 -13.79 -40.27
C PRO A 442 12.30 -14.78 -40.44
N ALA A 443 13.52 -14.31 -40.16
CA ALA A 443 14.70 -15.14 -40.03
C ALA A 443 14.70 -15.89 -38.69
N ARG A 444 14.82 -17.21 -38.75
CA ARG A 444 15.09 -18.10 -37.61
C ARG A 444 16.56 -17.93 -37.17
N ASN A 445 16.77 -17.44 -35.94
CA ASN A 445 18.06 -17.56 -35.27
C ASN A 445 18.02 -18.70 -34.25
N MET A 446 18.80 -19.75 -34.50
CA MET A 446 19.14 -20.75 -33.50
C MET A 446 20.24 -20.19 -32.60
N VAL A 447 19.97 -20.13 -31.28
CA VAL A 447 20.95 -19.74 -30.26
C VAL A 447 21.36 -21.00 -29.49
N SER A 448 22.64 -21.36 -29.59
CA SER A 448 23.26 -22.36 -28.72
C SER A 448 23.41 -21.82 -27.28
N PRO A 449 23.34 -22.67 -26.24
CA PRO A 449 23.37 -22.22 -24.86
C PRO A 449 24.73 -21.62 -24.50
N ALA A 450 24.69 -20.42 -23.93
CA ALA A 450 25.86 -19.71 -23.44
C ALA A 450 26.52 -20.45 -22.26
N ARG A 451 27.85 -20.47 -22.24
CA ARG A 451 28.62 -21.00 -21.10
C ARG A 451 28.42 -20.11 -19.88
N PRO A 452 28.32 -20.71 -18.67
CA PRO A 452 28.15 -19.93 -17.45
C PRO A 452 29.35 -19.04 -17.18
N THR A 453 29.03 -17.81 -16.83
CA THR A 453 29.96 -16.73 -16.49
C THR A 453 30.76 -17.06 -15.22
N PRO A 454 31.92 -16.41 -15.01
CA PRO A 454 32.74 -16.62 -13.81
C PRO A 454 31.96 -16.39 -12.50
N LEU A 455 31.00 -15.44 -12.51
CA LEU A 455 30.15 -15.13 -11.36
C LEU A 455 29.16 -16.26 -11.05
N GLU A 456 28.57 -16.88 -12.07
CA GLU A 456 27.66 -18.04 -11.90
C GLU A 456 28.41 -19.26 -11.35
N ARG A 457 29.69 -19.44 -11.71
CA ARG A 457 30.53 -20.49 -11.10
C ARG A 457 30.86 -20.20 -9.64
N GLN A 458 31.04 -18.92 -9.28
CA GLN A 458 31.34 -18.52 -7.92
C GLN A 458 30.13 -18.72 -7.01
N ILE A 459 28.92 -18.36 -7.46
CA ILE A 459 27.66 -18.61 -6.74
C ILE A 459 27.43 -20.12 -6.55
N ALA A 460 27.60 -20.93 -7.60
CA ALA A 460 27.47 -22.38 -7.50
C ALA A 460 28.48 -23.03 -6.53
N SER A 461 29.66 -22.41 -6.32
CA SER A 461 30.64 -22.87 -5.34
C SER A 461 30.26 -22.53 -3.89
N SER A 462 29.66 -21.34 -3.68
CA SER A 462 29.18 -20.90 -2.36
C SER A 462 27.97 -21.71 -1.90
N ASP A 463 27.05 -22.05 -2.81
CA ASP A 463 25.88 -22.89 -2.50
C ASP A 463 26.27 -24.32 -2.11
N ARG A 464 27.30 -24.89 -2.74
CA ARG A 464 27.85 -26.19 -2.33
C ARG A 464 28.51 -26.13 -0.95
N SER A 465 29.19 -25.04 -0.62
CA SER A 465 29.79 -24.87 0.72
C SER A 465 28.72 -24.75 1.80
N TYR A 466 27.63 -24.04 1.51
CA TYR A 466 26.52 -23.87 2.46
C TYR A 466 25.74 -25.18 2.66
N ALA A 467 25.48 -25.93 1.59
CA ALA A 467 24.83 -27.24 1.67
C ALA A 467 25.67 -28.26 2.47
N ARG A 468 27.01 -28.21 2.35
CA ARG A 468 27.92 -29.07 3.12
C ARG A 468 27.89 -28.74 4.62
N HIS A 469 27.87 -27.45 4.95
CA HIS A 469 27.81 -26.98 6.34
C HIS A 469 26.45 -27.29 7.00
N GLN A 470 25.36 -27.26 6.24
CA GLN A 470 24.02 -27.70 6.67
C GLN A 470 23.99 -29.21 6.94
N ALA A 471 24.58 -30.02 6.06
CA ALA A 471 24.66 -31.47 6.23
C ALA A 471 25.50 -31.87 7.45
N GLU A 472 26.64 -31.23 7.68
CA GLU A 472 27.50 -31.49 8.85
C GLU A 472 26.82 -31.11 10.18
N ASN A 473 26.02 -30.03 10.20
CA ASN A 473 25.26 -29.64 11.38
C ASN A 473 24.11 -30.61 11.67
N ALA A 474 23.41 -31.10 10.63
CA ALA A 474 22.36 -32.10 10.78
C ALA A 474 22.89 -33.43 11.37
N GLN A 475 24.11 -33.82 10.98
CA GLN A 475 24.77 -35.02 11.48
C GLN A 475 25.16 -34.89 12.96
N LYS A 476 25.65 -33.72 13.39
CA LYS A 476 25.98 -33.45 14.80
C LYS A 476 24.76 -33.44 15.73
N THR A 477 23.56 -33.12 15.22
CA THR A 477 22.32 -33.18 16.01
C THR A 477 21.76 -34.60 16.18
N ALA A 478 22.21 -35.57 15.38
CA ALA A 478 21.72 -36.95 15.46
C ALA A 478 22.47 -37.82 16.49
N GLU A 479 23.61 -37.36 17.03
CA GLU A 479 24.50 -38.15 17.90
C GLU A 479 24.43 -37.80 19.40
N LYS A 480 23.35 -37.19 19.90
CA LYS A 480 23.18 -37.08 21.36
C LYS A 480 22.57 -38.36 21.94
N PRO A 481 23.29 -39.11 22.80
CA PRO A 481 22.72 -40.29 23.43
C PRO A 481 21.71 -39.85 24.50
N GLN A 482 20.51 -40.41 24.45
CA GLN A 482 19.56 -40.37 25.56
C GLN A 482 20.13 -41.23 26.69
N CYS A 483 20.64 -40.60 27.75
CA CYS A 483 20.82 -41.27 29.03
C CYS A 483 19.44 -41.59 29.62
N ARG A 484 19.24 -42.88 29.92
CA ARG A 484 18.12 -43.39 30.75
C ARG A 484 18.40 -43.13 32.22
#